data_AF-A0A9P6J453-F1
#
_entry.id   AF-A0A9P6J453-F1
#
_cell.length_a   1.000
_cell.length_b   1.000
_cell.length_c   1.000
_cell.angle_alpha   90.00
_cell.angle_beta   90.00
_cell.angle_gamma   90.00
#
_symmetry.space_group_name_H-M   'P 1'
#
loop_
_entity.id
_entity.type
_entity.pdbx_description
1 polymer ?
#
loop_
_entity_poly.entity_id
_entity_poly.type
_entity_poly.pdbx_seq_one_letter_code
_entity_poly.pdbx_strand_id
1 'polypeptide(L)'
;CNDSYCFCPGPIGTTPFDKGGYMNFTKLHFARNYLCGDAATVPNARNALGKEREWEWYSHLAQHPLVSPVHRADLSDLTNTLIQTGTHDRLVDDNRLYAHKLGTSNPSKLVRIEVYKGMVHVHQVFSVLEAAQVASRNLARFIERSKSYRDAAEDISETVQRHYVTLANAYKISGMVQHKSLDGVEWVIVGDHGKEEARDEGWPLAALAKTWPPNELKEA
;
A
#
# COMPACT_ATOMS: atom_id res chain seq x y z
N CYS A 1 -11.22 15.79 -19.23
CA CYS A 1 -11.95 14.70 -18.57
C CYS A 1 -11.39 14.53 -17.17
N ASN A 2 -12.14 14.94 -16.15
CA ASN A 2 -11.80 14.59 -14.78
C ASN A 2 -12.32 13.16 -14.59
N ASP A 3 -11.44 12.19 -14.82
CA ASP A 3 -11.67 10.82 -14.39
C ASP A 3 -11.70 10.86 -12.86
N SER A 4 -12.90 11.06 -12.33
CA SER A 4 -13.19 10.86 -10.92
C SER A 4 -12.94 9.39 -10.65
N TYR A 5 -11.72 9.09 -10.20
CA TYR A 5 -11.34 7.84 -9.56
C TYR A 5 -12.52 7.35 -8.72
N CYS A 6 -12.75 6.03 -8.68
CA CYS A 6 -13.70 5.40 -7.76
C CYS A 6 -13.30 5.75 -6.32
N PHE A 7 -13.66 6.97 -5.91
CA PHE A 7 -13.55 7.50 -4.58
C PHE A 7 -14.66 6.79 -3.86
N CYS A 8 -14.29 5.68 -3.26
CA CYS A 8 -15.13 4.93 -2.38
C CYS A 8 -14.61 5.32 -1.00
N PRO A 9 -15.01 6.49 -0.48
CA PRO A 9 -14.67 6.85 0.88
C PRO A 9 -15.33 5.80 1.78
N GLY A 10 -14.64 5.35 2.83
CA GLY A 10 -15.43 5.16 4.06
C GLY A 10 -16.15 6.49 4.28
N PRO A 11 -17.48 6.51 4.53
CA PRO A 11 -18.35 7.68 4.35
C PRO A 11 -17.60 9.02 4.46
N ILE A 12 -17.53 9.78 3.34
CA ILE A 12 -16.84 11.08 3.26
C ILE A 12 -17.17 11.87 4.54
N GLY A 13 -16.14 12.25 5.29
CA GLY A 13 -16.25 13.17 6.42
C GLY A 13 -16.28 12.54 7.82
N THR A 14 -16.36 11.21 7.95
CA THR A 14 -16.16 10.56 9.26
C THR A 14 -14.90 9.72 9.24
N THR A 15 -13.90 10.11 10.03
CA THR A 15 -12.79 9.22 10.37
C THR A 15 -13.38 7.89 10.87
N PRO A 16 -12.83 6.72 10.51
CA PRO A 16 -13.26 5.45 11.11
C PRO A 16 -13.09 5.47 12.64
N PHE A 17 -12.35 6.44 13.18
CA PHE A 17 -12.15 6.69 14.60
C PHE A 17 -13.01 7.82 15.19
N ASP A 18 -14.11 8.21 14.53
CA ASP A 18 -15.14 9.00 15.20
C ASP A 18 -15.98 8.08 16.10
N LYS A 19 -15.74 8.15 17.42
CA LYS A 19 -16.50 7.37 18.41
C LYS A 19 -18.00 7.66 18.31
N GLY A 20 -18.39 8.93 18.13
CA GLY A 20 -19.80 9.31 18.02
C GLY A 20 -20.45 8.69 16.80
N GLY A 21 -19.82 8.82 15.63
CA GLY A 21 -20.22 8.18 14.39
C GLY A 21 -20.31 6.65 14.51
N TYR A 22 -19.32 6.02 15.14
CA TYR A 22 -19.33 4.57 15.38
C TYR A 22 -20.50 4.12 16.25
N MET A 23 -20.74 4.79 17.38
CA MET A 23 -21.82 4.43 18.31
C MET A 23 -23.21 4.57 17.69
N ASN A 24 -23.37 5.59 16.85
CA ASN A 24 -24.61 5.95 16.18
C ASN A 24 -24.81 5.23 14.84
N PHE A 25 -23.82 4.45 14.37
CA PHE A 25 -23.94 3.71 13.12
C PHE A 25 -24.91 2.53 13.27
N THR A 26 -26.10 2.67 12.68
CA THR A 26 -27.19 1.69 12.81
C THR A 26 -27.17 0.59 11.75
N LYS A 27 -26.41 0.78 10.66
CA LYS A 27 -26.29 -0.22 9.59
C LYS A 27 -25.28 -1.32 9.96
N LEU A 28 -25.32 -2.41 9.21
CA LEU A 28 -24.32 -3.48 9.33
C LEU A 28 -22.93 -2.92 9.01
N HIS A 29 -22.03 -2.98 9.98
CA HIS A 29 -20.66 -2.52 9.83
C HIS A 29 -19.76 -3.75 9.62
N PHE A 30 -19.50 -4.11 8.35
CA PHE A 30 -18.73 -5.31 8.01
C PHE A 30 -17.36 -5.35 8.69
N ALA A 31 -16.63 -4.23 8.73
CA ALA A 31 -15.34 -4.17 9.42
C ALA A 31 -15.48 -4.40 10.94
N ARG A 32 -16.59 -3.97 11.56
CA ARG A 32 -16.86 -4.21 12.99
C ARG A 32 -17.11 -5.70 13.20
N ASN A 33 -18.00 -6.28 12.41
CA ASN A 33 -18.33 -7.71 12.55
C ASN A 33 -17.12 -8.60 12.25
N TYR A 34 -16.27 -8.20 11.30
CA TYR A 34 -15.03 -8.92 10.99
C TYR A 34 -14.03 -8.88 12.16
N LEU A 35 -13.85 -7.72 12.80
CA LEU A 35 -12.86 -7.53 13.86
C LEU A 35 -13.34 -8.00 15.24
N CYS A 36 -14.58 -7.69 15.59
CA CYS A 36 -15.17 -7.95 16.91
C CYS A 36 -16.01 -9.24 16.94
N GLY A 37 -16.44 -9.76 15.78
CA GLY A 37 -17.45 -10.80 15.66
C GLY A 37 -18.87 -10.25 15.77
N ASP A 38 -19.87 -11.04 15.41
CA ASP A 38 -21.28 -10.71 15.66
C ASP A 38 -21.71 -11.21 17.03
N ALA A 39 -22.17 -10.31 17.91
CA ALA A 39 -22.58 -10.64 19.27
C ALA A 39 -23.79 -11.57 19.31
N ALA A 40 -24.65 -11.55 18.29
CA ALA A 40 -25.84 -12.39 18.22
C ALA A 40 -25.50 -13.84 17.83
N THR A 41 -24.47 -14.05 16.99
CA THR A 41 -24.12 -15.39 16.50
C THR A 41 -22.91 -15.99 17.19
N VAL A 42 -21.91 -15.18 17.56
CA VAL A 42 -20.64 -15.61 18.18
C VAL A 42 -20.18 -14.60 19.24
N PRO A 43 -20.84 -14.56 20.42
CA PRO A 43 -20.46 -13.66 21.51
C PRO A 43 -19.08 -14.01 22.08
N ASN A 44 -18.27 -12.99 22.32
CA ASN A 44 -16.92 -13.10 22.88
C ASN A 44 -16.53 -11.80 23.62
N ALA A 45 -15.36 -11.78 24.27
CA ALA A 45 -14.91 -10.63 25.09
C ALA A 45 -14.79 -9.29 24.32
N ARG A 46 -14.78 -9.32 22.97
CA ARG A 46 -14.73 -8.13 22.12
C ARG A 46 -16.09 -7.52 21.83
N ASN A 47 -17.17 -8.31 21.86
CA ASN A 47 -18.52 -7.90 21.42
C ASN A 47 -19.64 -8.17 22.44
N ALA A 48 -19.38 -8.96 23.49
CA ALA A 48 -20.38 -9.31 24.49
C ALA A 48 -20.50 -8.28 25.63
N LEU A 49 -19.58 -7.32 25.71
CA LEU A 49 -19.49 -6.34 26.81
C LEU A 49 -20.02 -4.95 26.44
N GLY A 50 -20.84 -4.86 25.39
CA GLY A 50 -21.47 -3.63 24.94
C GLY A 50 -20.62 -2.79 23.98
N LYS A 51 -21.27 -1.77 23.39
CA LYS A 51 -20.71 -0.95 22.30
C LYS A 51 -19.44 -0.19 22.67
N GLU A 52 -19.30 0.22 23.93
CA GLU A 52 -18.10 0.89 24.45
C GLU A 52 -16.87 -0.01 24.35
N ARG A 53 -17.00 -1.26 24.79
CA ARG A 53 -15.90 -2.22 24.71
C ARG A 53 -15.60 -2.61 23.26
N GLU A 54 -16.62 -2.76 22.43
CA GLU A 54 -16.47 -2.98 20.99
C GLU A 54 -15.67 -1.86 20.33
N TRP A 55 -15.97 -0.61 20.69
CA TRP A 55 -15.26 0.57 20.19
C TRP A 55 -13.79 0.59 20.58
N GLU A 56 -13.48 0.33 21.86
CA GLU A 56 -12.09 0.22 22.33
C GLU A 56 -11.35 -0.83 21.51
N TRP A 57 -11.91 -2.03 21.38
CA TRP A 57 -11.28 -3.09 20.58
C TRP A 57 -11.08 -2.70 19.12
N TYR A 58 -12.12 -2.17 18.48
CA TYR A 58 -12.06 -1.74 17.10
C TYR A 58 -10.99 -0.66 16.88
N SER A 59 -11.01 0.39 17.70
CA SER A 59 -10.11 1.54 17.58
C SER A 59 -8.66 1.18 17.89
N HIS A 60 -8.40 0.32 18.89
CA HIS A 60 -7.07 -0.19 19.19
C HIS A 60 -6.56 -1.12 18.08
N LEU A 61 -7.37 -2.08 17.64
CA LEU A 61 -6.96 -3.06 16.64
C LEU A 61 -6.72 -2.42 15.27
N ALA A 62 -7.61 -1.53 14.82
CA ALA A 62 -7.44 -0.83 13.55
C ALA A 62 -6.26 0.17 13.56
N GLN A 63 -5.71 0.52 14.72
CA GLN A 63 -4.49 1.32 14.85
C GLN A 63 -3.25 0.49 15.18
N HIS A 64 -3.43 -0.81 15.41
CA HIS A 64 -2.33 -1.69 15.80
C HIS A 64 -1.32 -1.79 14.64
N PRO A 65 -0.01 -1.68 14.87
CA PRO A 65 0.99 -1.65 13.80
C PRO A 65 1.00 -2.93 12.94
N LEU A 66 0.64 -4.08 13.52
CA LEU A 66 0.51 -5.34 12.76
C LEU A 66 -0.76 -5.43 11.89
N VAL A 67 -1.71 -4.51 12.06
CA VAL A 67 -2.94 -4.43 11.24
C VAL A 67 -2.85 -3.28 10.25
N SER A 68 -2.34 -2.14 10.70
CA SER A 68 -2.26 -0.89 9.95
C SER A 68 -0.81 -0.40 9.87
N PRO A 69 0.09 -1.15 9.19
CA PRO A 69 1.52 -0.90 9.22
C PRO A 69 1.90 0.45 8.61
N VAL A 70 1.18 0.90 7.59
CA VAL A 70 1.36 2.23 6.97
C VAL A 70 1.26 3.39 7.95
N HIS A 71 0.62 3.19 9.09
CA HIS A 71 0.36 4.25 10.03
C HIS A 71 1.27 4.24 11.24
N ARG A 72 1.43 3.09 11.88
CA ARG A 72 2.08 2.99 13.20
C ARG A 72 3.24 2.01 13.26
N ALA A 73 3.48 1.21 12.22
CA ALA A 73 4.62 0.31 12.24
C ALA A 73 5.91 1.10 11.99
N ASP A 74 6.97 0.68 12.67
CA ASP A 74 8.32 1.01 12.24
C ASP A 74 8.59 0.23 10.94
N LEU A 75 8.95 0.96 9.89
CA LEU A 75 9.22 0.41 8.57
C LEU A 75 10.72 0.38 8.26
N SER A 76 11.59 0.73 9.20
CA SER A 76 13.03 0.63 9.04
C SER A 76 13.50 -0.82 8.88
N ASP A 77 14.66 -1.00 8.27
CA ASP A 77 15.32 -2.28 8.01
C ASP A 77 14.51 -3.29 7.18
N LEU A 78 13.41 -2.86 6.57
CA LEU A 78 12.66 -3.66 5.61
C LEU A 78 13.45 -3.80 4.30
N THR A 79 13.18 -4.90 3.59
CA THR A 79 13.90 -5.24 2.37
C THR A 79 13.36 -4.49 1.14
N ASN A 80 13.99 -4.73 -0.01
CA ASN A 80 13.49 -4.24 -1.30
C ASN A 80 12.02 -4.62 -1.49
N THR A 81 11.17 -3.63 -1.77
CA THR A 81 9.72 -3.80 -1.75
C THR A 81 9.11 -3.31 -3.08
N LEU A 82 8.26 -4.17 -3.66
CA LEU A 82 7.38 -3.82 -4.77
C LEU A 82 5.94 -3.76 -4.26
N ILE A 83 5.26 -2.68 -4.58
CA ILE A 83 3.83 -2.50 -4.31
C ILE A 83 3.13 -2.36 -5.67
N GLN A 84 2.10 -3.18 -5.91
CA GLN A 84 1.29 -3.10 -7.11
C GLN A 84 -0.15 -2.82 -6.72
N THR A 85 -0.73 -1.76 -7.28
CA THR A 85 -2.10 -1.34 -6.97
C THR A 85 -2.81 -0.87 -8.23
N GLY A 86 -4.13 -0.86 -8.21
CA GLY A 86 -4.94 -0.29 -9.28
C GLY A 86 -5.34 1.16 -8.97
N THR A 87 -5.56 1.97 -10.02
CA THR A 87 -6.17 3.30 -9.89
C THR A 87 -7.62 3.25 -9.38
N HIS A 88 -8.32 2.12 -9.59
CA HIS A 88 -9.68 1.89 -9.10
C HIS A 88 -9.68 0.98 -7.85
N ASP A 89 -8.55 0.91 -7.14
CA ASP A 89 -8.44 0.24 -5.85
C ASP A 89 -8.72 1.24 -4.72
N ARG A 90 -9.54 0.85 -3.74
CA ARG A 90 -9.80 1.66 -2.54
C ARG A 90 -8.55 1.86 -1.69
N LEU A 91 -7.57 0.98 -1.81
CA LEU A 91 -6.32 1.00 -1.04
C LEU A 91 -5.19 1.73 -1.76
N VAL A 92 -5.44 2.38 -2.91
CA VAL A 92 -4.38 3.05 -3.69
C VAL A 92 -3.64 4.09 -2.85
N ASP A 93 -4.34 4.92 -2.09
CA ASP A 93 -3.70 5.95 -1.28
C ASP A 93 -2.94 5.39 -0.07
N ASP A 94 -3.42 4.29 0.53
CA ASP A 94 -2.69 3.57 1.59
C ASP A 94 -1.41 2.97 1.04
N ASN A 95 -1.47 2.35 -0.14
CA ASN A 95 -0.31 1.80 -0.84
C ASN A 95 0.71 2.89 -1.17
N ARG A 96 0.25 4.06 -1.64
CA ARG A 96 1.11 5.22 -1.94
C ARG A 96 1.77 5.75 -0.66
N LEU A 97 1.01 5.94 0.42
CA LEU A 97 1.57 6.38 1.70
C LEU A 97 2.57 5.36 2.26
N TYR A 98 2.29 4.06 2.13
CA TYR A 98 3.19 2.99 2.55
C TYR A 98 4.51 3.00 1.76
N ALA A 99 4.44 3.15 0.43
CA ALA A 99 5.61 3.26 -0.42
C ALA A 99 6.49 4.46 -0.04
N HIS A 100 5.88 5.63 0.15
CA HIS A 100 6.56 6.85 0.57
C HIS A 100 7.31 6.67 1.90
N LYS A 101 6.63 6.12 2.91
CA LYS A 101 7.23 5.87 4.22
C LYS A 101 8.35 4.83 4.13
N LEU A 102 8.14 3.75 3.38
CA LEU A 102 9.19 2.74 3.13
C LEU A 102 10.43 3.34 2.50
N GLY A 103 10.28 4.14 1.44
CA GLY A 103 11.41 4.77 0.75
C GLY A 103 12.18 5.73 1.67
N THR A 104 11.44 6.53 2.44
CA THR A 104 12.03 7.49 3.41
C THR A 104 12.76 6.77 4.54
N SER A 105 12.18 5.70 5.09
CA SER A 105 12.79 4.91 6.17
C SER A 105 13.95 4.02 5.68
N ASN A 106 14.02 3.72 4.37
CA ASN A 106 14.99 2.78 3.81
C ASN A 106 15.64 3.32 2.52
N PRO A 107 16.37 4.44 2.58
CA PRO A 107 16.88 5.13 1.38
C PRO A 107 17.84 4.29 0.53
N SER A 108 18.51 3.31 1.14
CA SER A 108 19.41 2.37 0.46
C SER A 108 18.71 1.19 -0.21
N LYS A 109 17.42 0.96 0.06
CA LYS A 109 16.65 -0.15 -0.49
C LYS A 109 15.99 0.23 -1.81
N LEU A 110 15.62 -0.78 -2.59
CA LEU A 110 14.81 -0.62 -3.78
C LEU A 110 13.33 -0.65 -3.38
N VAL A 111 12.68 0.51 -3.36
CA VAL A 111 11.23 0.64 -3.14
C VAL A 111 10.58 1.12 -4.43
N ARG A 112 9.62 0.35 -4.93
CA ARG A 112 8.89 0.65 -6.16
C ARG A 112 7.41 0.49 -5.95
N ILE A 113 6.64 1.44 -6.48
CA ILE A 113 5.18 1.34 -6.55
C ILE A 113 4.72 1.45 -8.01
N GLU A 114 3.88 0.51 -8.41
CA GLU A 114 3.26 0.46 -9.73
C GLU A 114 1.74 0.65 -9.58
N VAL A 115 1.22 1.73 -10.15
CA VAL A 115 -0.20 2.05 -10.16
C VAL A 115 -0.76 1.79 -11.56
N TYR A 116 -1.59 0.76 -11.68
CA TYR A 116 -2.15 0.31 -12.96
C TYR A 116 -3.43 1.09 -13.29
N LYS A 117 -3.45 1.76 -14.45
CA LYS A 117 -4.60 2.52 -14.92
C LYS A 117 -5.80 1.61 -15.21
N GLY A 118 -6.99 2.04 -14.80
CA GLY A 118 -8.24 1.28 -14.95
C GLY A 118 -8.37 0.03 -14.07
N MET A 119 -7.34 -0.38 -13.34
CA MET A 119 -7.34 -1.65 -12.61
C MET A 119 -7.99 -1.56 -11.24
N VAL A 120 -8.64 -2.66 -10.84
CA VAL A 120 -9.30 -2.85 -9.54
C VAL A 120 -8.38 -3.54 -8.53
N HIS A 121 -8.89 -3.72 -7.32
CA HIS A 121 -8.22 -4.46 -6.24
C HIS A 121 -7.83 -5.88 -6.66
N VAL A 122 -6.57 -6.25 -6.41
CA VAL A 122 -5.96 -7.55 -6.76
C VAL A 122 -6.18 -7.95 -8.24
N HIS A 123 -6.05 -7.00 -9.17
CA HIS A 123 -6.28 -7.25 -10.60
C HIS A 123 -5.45 -8.42 -11.18
N GLN A 124 -4.35 -8.81 -10.52
CA GLN A 124 -3.47 -9.92 -10.91
C GLN A 124 -4.20 -11.27 -11.00
N VAL A 125 -5.31 -11.47 -10.27
CA VAL A 125 -6.10 -12.72 -10.36
C VAL A 125 -6.80 -12.88 -11.70
N PHE A 126 -7.00 -11.79 -12.44
CA PHE A 126 -7.65 -11.79 -13.75
C PHE A 126 -6.61 -11.94 -14.85
N SER A 127 -6.02 -13.13 -14.99
CA SER A 127 -4.94 -13.42 -15.97
C SER A 127 -5.30 -13.16 -17.44
N VAL A 128 -6.59 -13.03 -17.75
CA VAL A 128 -7.11 -12.61 -19.06
C VAL A 128 -6.84 -11.13 -19.38
N LEU A 129 -6.63 -10.30 -18.35
CA LEU A 129 -6.30 -8.89 -18.50
C LEU A 129 -4.82 -8.73 -18.83
N GLU A 130 -4.51 -7.96 -19.87
CA GLU A 130 -3.13 -7.63 -20.23
C GLU A 130 -2.36 -7.01 -19.06
N ALA A 131 -3.00 -6.10 -18.31
CA ALA A 131 -2.42 -5.47 -17.12
C ALA A 131 -2.00 -6.48 -16.05
N ALA A 132 -2.77 -7.56 -15.83
CA ALA A 132 -2.41 -8.62 -14.88
C ALA A 132 -1.17 -9.41 -15.34
N GLN A 133 -1.06 -9.64 -16.64
CA GLN A 133 0.11 -10.29 -17.23
C GLN A 133 1.35 -9.39 -17.15
N VAL A 134 1.19 -8.09 -17.41
CA VAL A 134 2.25 -7.08 -17.22
C VAL A 134 2.68 -7.04 -15.75
N ALA A 135 1.75 -6.98 -14.81
CA ALA A 135 2.03 -6.99 -13.38
C ALA A 135 2.83 -8.22 -12.95
N SER A 136 2.45 -9.39 -13.45
CA SER A 136 3.17 -10.64 -13.17
C SER A 136 4.60 -10.63 -13.75
N ARG A 137 4.79 -10.11 -14.96
CA ARG A 137 6.13 -9.94 -15.56
C ARG A 137 6.98 -8.94 -14.79
N ASN A 138 6.40 -7.81 -14.38
CA ASN A 138 7.07 -6.79 -13.60
C ASN A 138 7.46 -7.29 -12.20
N LEU A 139 6.63 -8.12 -11.58
CA LEU A 139 6.96 -8.80 -10.33
C LEU A 139 8.19 -9.71 -10.49
N ALA A 140 8.22 -10.56 -11.53
CA ALA A 140 9.36 -11.44 -11.78
C ALA A 140 10.66 -10.64 -12.00
N ARG A 141 10.58 -9.58 -12.80
CA ARG A 141 11.65 -8.62 -13.04
C ARG A 141 12.11 -7.93 -11.74
N PHE A 142 11.18 -7.50 -10.90
CA PHE A 142 11.52 -6.89 -9.63
C PHE A 142 12.27 -7.86 -8.71
N ILE A 143 11.86 -9.14 -8.65
CA ILE A 143 12.53 -10.16 -7.86
C ILE A 143 13.97 -10.36 -8.33
N GLU A 144 14.20 -10.48 -9.64
CA GLU A 144 15.54 -10.60 -10.22
C GLU A 144 16.41 -9.38 -9.88
N ARG A 145 15.87 -8.17 -10.10
CA ARG A 145 16.57 -6.92 -9.75
C ARG A 145 16.88 -6.84 -8.25
N SER A 146 15.92 -7.19 -7.41
CA SER A 146 16.05 -7.16 -5.94
C SER A 146 17.18 -8.08 -5.46
N LYS A 147 17.29 -9.30 -6.03
CA LYS A 147 18.41 -10.20 -5.73
C LYS A 147 19.75 -9.55 -6.06
N SER A 148 19.87 -8.92 -7.23
CA SER A 148 21.13 -8.28 -7.61
C SER A 148 21.50 -7.10 -6.70
N TYR A 149 20.52 -6.33 -6.22
CA TYR A 149 20.76 -5.28 -5.20
C TYR A 149 21.26 -5.85 -3.87
N ARG A 150 20.66 -6.95 -3.41
CA ARG A 150 21.11 -7.64 -2.19
C ARG A 150 22.53 -8.18 -2.37
N ASP A 151 22.78 -8.92 -3.44
CA ASP A 151 24.08 -9.56 -3.66
C ASP A 151 25.22 -8.54 -3.78
N ALA A 152 24.94 -7.38 -4.40
CA ALA A 152 25.88 -6.26 -4.44
C ALA A 152 26.13 -5.64 -3.05
N ALA A 153 25.11 -5.58 -2.19
CA ALA A 153 25.25 -5.07 -0.83
C ALA A 153 25.99 -6.05 0.10
N GLU A 154 25.92 -7.35 -0.18
CA GLU A 154 26.57 -8.43 0.58
C GLU A 154 27.94 -8.84 0.00
N ASP A 155 28.43 -8.13 -1.02
CA ASP A 155 29.70 -8.39 -1.73
C ASP A 155 29.85 -9.84 -2.23
N ILE A 156 28.75 -10.41 -2.71
CA ILE A 156 28.72 -11.79 -3.21
C ILE A 156 29.27 -11.81 -4.65
N SER A 157 30.61 -11.89 -4.77
CA SER A 157 31.40 -12.21 -6.00
C SER A 157 31.35 -11.24 -7.20
N GLU A 158 32.51 -10.98 -7.81
CA GLU A 158 32.68 -10.20 -9.06
C GLU A 158 31.83 -10.71 -10.25
N THR A 159 31.51 -12.01 -10.30
CA THR A 159 30.69 -12.59 -11.37
C THR A 159 29.25 -12.07 -11.32
N VAL A 160 28.74 -11.82 -10.11
CA VAL A 160 27.39 -11.28 -9.89
C VAL A 160 27.32 -9.80 -10.27
N GLN A 161 28.42 -9.07 -10.13
CA GLN A 161 28.48 -7.65 -10.50
C GLN A 161 28.37 -7.43 -12.02
N ARG A 162 28.95 -8.33 -12.84
CA ARG A 162 28.70 -8.32 -14.30
C ARG A 162 27.26 -8.65 -14.63
N HIS A 163 26.66 -9.62 -13.92
CA HIS A 163 25.26 -9.98 -14.09
C HIS A 163 24.31 -8.80 -13.77
N TYR A 164 24.62 -8.03 -12.73
CA TYR A 164 23.89 -6.79 -12.38
C TYR A 164 23.87 -5.79 -13.55
N VAL A 165 25.04 -5.49 -14.16
CA VAL A 165 25.12 -4.54 -15.29
C VAL A 165 24.31 -5.04 -16.49
N THR A 166 24.36 -6.34 -16.79
CA THR A 166 23.56 -6.94 -17.86
C THR A 166 22.06 -6.83 -17.57
N LEU A 167 21.62 -7.11 -16.33
CA LEU A 167 20.23 -6.98 -15.91
C LEU A 167 19.75 -5.52 -15.95
N ALA A 168 20.55 -4.59 -15.43
CA ALA A 168 20.23 -3.16 -15.47
C ALA A 168 20.01 -2.67 -16.92
N ASN A 169 20.84 -3.13 -17.86
CA ASN A 169 20.67 -2.84 -19.28
C ASN A 169 19.43 -3.52 -19.87
N ALA A 170 19.16 -4.78 -19.53
CA ALA A 170 17.94 -5.48 -19.96
C ALA A 170 16.68 -4.76 -19.48
N TYR A 171 16.67 -4.23 -18.25
CA TYR A 171 15.57 -3.42 -17.73
C TYR A 171 15.38 -2.12 -18.51
N LYS A 172 16.47 -1.43 -18.84
CA LYS A 172 16.43 -0.23 -19.68
C LYS A 172 15.86 -0.52 -21.08
N ILE A 173 16.26 -1.62 -21.70
CA ILE A 173 15.74 -2.07 -23.01
C ILE A 173 14.26 -2.42 -22.90
N SER A 174 13.83 -3.02 -21.79
CA SER A 174 12.43 -3.37 -21.55
C SER A 174 11.50 -2.18 -21.28
N GLY A 175 12.05 -0.96 -21.26
CA GLY A 175 11.28 0.27 -21.02
C GLY A 175 10.90 0.50 -19.55
N MET A 176 11.50 -0.25 -18.61
CA MET A 176 11.19 -0.06 -17.20
C MET A 176 11.74 1.25 -16.67
N VAL A 177 10.89 1.99 -15.97
CA VAL A 177 11.27 3.25 -15.31
C VAL A 177 12.17 2.94 -14.11
N GLN A 178 13.29 3.67 -13.97
CA GLN A 178 14.23 3.56 -12.84
C GLN A 178 14.43 4.88 -12.10
N HIS A 179 13.48 5.81 -12.25
CA HIS A 179 13.57 7.13 -11.65
C HIS A 179 13.14 7.11 -10.18
N LYS A 180 14.09 7.34 -9.27
CA LYS A 180 13.78 7.57 -7.86
C LYS A 180 13.42 9.04 -7.63
N SER A 181 12.31 9.28 -6.93
CA SER A 181 11.97 10.60 -6.38
C SER A 181 12.79 10.94 -5.14
N LEU A 182 12.57 12.14 -4.59
CA LEU A 182 13.26 12.64 -3.40
C LEU A 182 13.07 11.76 -2.15
N ASP A 183 11.98 11.02 -2.07
CA ASP A 183 11.69 10.05 -1.01
C ASP A 183 12.26 8.64 -1.28
N GLY A 184 13.11 8.48 -2.31
CA GLY A 184 13.79 7.23 -2.61
C GLY A 184 12.94 6.16 -3.31
N VAL A 185 11.68 6.48 -3.66
CA VAL A 185 10.72 5.58 -4.29
C VAL A 185 10.74 5.69 -5.82
N GLU A 186 10.62 4.56 -6.51
CA GLU A 186 10.30 4.54 -7.94
C GLU A 186 8.78 4.58 -8.14
N TRP A 187 8.25 5.75 -8.46
CA TRP A 187 6.82 5.95 -8.77
C TRP A 187 6.55 5.65 -10.23
N VAL A 188 5.72 4.64 -10.47
CA VAL A 188 5.41 4.19 -11.83
C VAL A 188 3.91 4.10 -12.04
N ILE A 189 3.45 4.77 -13.08
CA ILE A 189 2.11 4.58 -13.63
C ILE A 189 2.22 3.61 -14.79
N VAL A 190 1.42 2.54 -14.73
CA VAL A 190 1.34 1.55 -15.81
C VAL A 190 0.06 1.80 -16.58
N GLY A 191 0.22 2.33 -17.78
CA GLY A 191 -0.87 2.60 -18.72
C GLY A 191 -1.18 1.40 -19.61
N ASP A 192 -1.88 1.68 -20.70
CA ASP A 192 -2.25 0.68 -21.70
C ASP A 192 -1.02 -0.02 -22.27
N HIS A 193 -1.19 -1.31 -22.59
CA HIS A 193 -0.13 -2.18 -23.12
C HIS A 193 1.14 -2.27 -22.25
N GLY A 194 1.02 -1.97 -20.96
CA GLY A 194 2.12 -2.02 -20.02
C GLY A 194 3.13 -0.90 -20.17
N LYS A 195 2.76 0.21 -20.82
CA LYS A 195 3.63 1.39 -20.91
C LYS A 195 3.84 1.99 -19.51
N GLU A 196 5.10 2.13 -19.12
CA GLU A 196 5.49 2.73 -17.84
C GLU A 196 5.79 4.22 -17.98
N GLU A 197 5.33 5.01 -17.01
CA GLU A 197 5.62 6.43 -16.89
C GLU A 197 6.11 6.77 -15.47
N ALA A 198 7.22 7.51 -15.37
CA ALA A 198 7.82 7.93 -14.12
C ALA A 198 7.01 9.04 -13.46
N ARG A 199 5.99 8.69 -12.70
CA ARG A 199 5.01 9.64 -12.20
C ARG A 199 4.29 9.09 -10.96
N ASP A 200 3.93 10.02 -10.07
CA ASP A 200 2.93 9.80 -9.03
C ASP A 200 1.57 10.36 -9.49
N GLU A 201 0.50 9.56 -9.36
CA GLU A 201 -0.88 9.96 -9.64
C GLU A 201 -1.74 9.68 -8.40
N GLY A 202 -2.26 10.76 -7.78
CA GLY A 202 -3.18 10.70 -6.65
C GLY A 202 -3.09 11.95 -5.78
N TRP A 203 -3.65 11.89 -4.57
CA TRP A 203 -3.59 12.99 -3.61
C TRP A 203 -2.14 13.31 -3.20
N PRO A 204 -1.81 14.58 -2.92
CA PRO A 204 -0.49 14.93 -2.40
C PRO A 204 -0.16 14.12 -1.14
N LEU A 205 1.05 13.57 -1.06
CA LEU A 205 1.50 12.79 0.10
C LEU A 205 1.40 13.58 1.41
N ALA A 206 1.62 14.90 1.37
CA ALA A 206 1.44 15.77 2.53
C ALA A 206 -0.01 15.82 3.04
N ALA A 207 -1.01 15.55 2.19
CA ALA A 207 -2.40 15.39 2.60
C ALA A 207 -2.63 14.00 3.21
N LEU A 208 -2.15 12.94 2.56
CA LEU A 208 -2.27 11.56 3.04
C LEU A 208 -1.57 11.33 4.40
N ALA A 209 -0.42 11.97 4.62
CA ALA A 209 0.30 11.90 5.88
C ALA A 209 -0.47 12.56 7.04
N LYS A 210 -1.37 13.51 6.74
CA LYS A 210 -2.17 14.22 7.76
C LYS A 210 -3.47 13.50 8.10
N THR A 211 -3.92 12.55 7.28
CA THR A 211 -5.17 11.84 7.52
C THR A 211 -5.07 10.76 8.61
N TRP A 212 -3.87 10.50 9.17
CA TRP A 212 -3.68 9.47 10.20
C TRP A 212 -2.42 9.65 11.08
N PRO A 213 -2.48 9.35 12.40
CA PRO A 213 -3.66 8.96 13.19
C PRO A 213 -4.46 10.18 13.68
N PRO A 214 -5.79 10.12 13.66
CA PRO A 214 -6.63 11.21 14.17
C PRO A 214 -6.60 11.35 15.70
N ASN A 215 -6.01 10.39 16.44
CA ASN A 215 -6.10 10.31 17.90
C ASN A 215 -4.83 10.76 18.66
N GLU A 216 -3.88 11.46 18.04
CA GLU A 216 -2.77 12.09 18.79
C GLU A 216 -3.17 13.41 19.47
N LEU A 217 -4.46 13.77 19.45
CA LEU A 217 -5.04 14.95 20.09
C LEU A 217 -6.42 14.53 20.64
N LYS A 218 -6.80 14.64 21.92
CA LYS A 218 -6.27 15.41 23.05
C LYS A 218 -6.65 14.65 24.34
N GLU A 219 -5.68 14.15 25.10
CA GLU A 219 -5.87 14.15 26.55
C GLU A 219 -5.60 15.59 27.00
N ALA A 220 -6.69 16.33 27.21
CA ALA A 220 -6.73 17.60 27.91
C ALA A 220 -7.68 17.44 29.10
#